data_AF-A0A5K7YJC2-F1
#
_entry.id   AF-A0A5K7YJC2-F1
#
_cell.length_a   1.000
_cell.length_b   1.000
_cell.length_c   1.000
_cell.angle_alpha   90.00
_cell.angle_beta   90.00
_cell.angle_gamma   90.00
#
_symmetry.space_group_name_H-M   'P 1'
#
loop_
_entity.id
_entity.type
_entity.pdbx_description
1 polymer ?
#
loop_
_entity_poly.entity_id
_entity_poly.type
_entity_poly.pdbx_seq_one_letter_code
_entity_poly.pdbx_strand_id
1 'polypeptide(L)' 'MTAKKVNVQTIGRSREESVVLVLKRYADGWSYEVQDLGSGPLPLPWRTETPDGAEEKLNASYDPEVWTLTVLEEG' A
#
# COMPACT_ATOMS: atom_id res chain seq x y z
N MET A 1 -16.94 6.90 -0.96
CA MET A 1 -15.77 6.38 -1.69
C MET A 1 -15.02 5.52 -0.72
N THR A 2 -14.84 4.26 -1.06
CA THR A 2 -14.19 3.29 -0.18
C THR A 2 -12.67 3.48 -0.35
N ALA A 3 -11.86 3.26 0.67
CA ALA A 3 -10.41 3.43 0.53
C ALA A 3 -9.81 2.16 -0.08
N LYS A 4 -9.08 2.25 -1.19
CA LYS A 4 -8.45 1.08 -1.83
C LYS A 4 -7.48 0.42 -0.86
N LYS A 5 -7.63 -0.89 -0.63
CA LYS A 5 -6.77 -1.68 0.25
C LYS A 5 -5.91 -2.66 -0.57
N VAL A 6 -4.62 -2.72 -0.28
CA VAL A 6 -3.64 -3.57 -0.94
C VAL A 6 -2.89 -4.37 0.11
N ASN A 7 -2.77 -5.67 -0.08
CA ASN A 7 -1.92 -6.54 0.70
C ASN A 7 -0.57 -6.69 -0.01
N VAL A 8 0.52 -6.59 0.75
CA VAL A 8 1.88 -6.79 0.25
C VAL A 8 2.51 -7.95 1.02
N GLN A 9 3.00 -8.94 0.27
CA GLN A 9 3.63 -10.14 0.83
C GLN A 9 4.89 -10.50 0.05
N THR A 10 5.91 -11.04 0.72
CA THR A 10 7.09 -11.60 0.05
C THR A 10 6.76 -12.98 -0.52
N ILE A 11 7.26 -13.30 -1.70
CA ILE A 11 7.05 -14.60 -2.33
C ILE A 11 7.63 -15.72 -1.46
N GLY A 12 6.83 -16.76 -1.20
CA GLY A 12 7.22 -17.93 -0.38
C GLY A 12 7.02 -17.77 1.13
N ARG A 13 6.48 -16.65 1.61
CA ARG A 13 6.13 -16.42 3.03
C ARG A 13 4.64 -16.62 3.29
N SER A 14 4.29 -16.99 4.51
CA SER A 14 2.89 -17.19 4.93
C SER A 14 2.14 -15.87 5.02
N ARG A 15 0.81 -15.92 4.81
CA ARG A 15 -0.10 -14.75 4.85
C ARG A 15 -0.04 -13.94 6.15
N GLU A 16 0.40 -14.55 7.25
CA GLU A 16 0.57 -13.90 8.56
C GLU A 16 1.68 -12.84 8.60
N GLU A 17 2.58 -12.84 7.61
CA GLU A 17 3.65 -11.84 7.48
C GLU A 17 3.32 -10.76 6.43
N SER A 18 2.07 -10.71 5.96
CA SER A 18 1.63 -9.74 4.96
C SER A 18 1.27 -8.39 5.59
N VAL A 19 1.59 -7.32 4.88
CA VAL A 19 1.34 -5.94 5.31
C VAL A 19 0.14 -5.39 4.55
N VAL A 20 -0.82 -4.78 5.26
CA VAL A 20 -1.96 -4.11 4.63
C VAL A 20 -1.64 -2.63 4.42
N LEU A 21 -1.73 -2.20 3.18
CA LEU A 21 -1.61 -0.82 2.74
C LEU A 21 -2.98 -0.28 2.36
N VAL A 22 -3.28 0.96 2.74
CA VAL A 22 -4.53 1.64 2.38
C VAL A 22 -4.22 2.96 1.71
N LEU A 23 -4.82 3.20 0.54
CA LEU A 23 -4.68 4.45 -0.18
C LEU A 23 -5.42 5.56 0.57
N LYS A 24 -4.71 6.65 0.88
CA LYS A 24 -5.23 7.79 1.63
C LYS A 24 -4.91 9.11 0.92
N ARG A 25 -5.84 10.05 1.02
CA ARG A 25 -5.60 11.47 0.69
C ARG A 25 -5.06 12.19 1.91
N TYR A 26 -3.88 12.78 1.75
CA TYR A 26 -3.25 13.70 2.68
C TYR A 26 -3.39 15.15 2.17
N ALA A 27 -3.02 16.11 3.01
CA ALA A 27 -3.04 17.53 2.63
C ALA A 27 -2.11 17.84 1.45
N ASP A 28 -1.02 17.09 1.32
CA ASP A 28 0.07 17.27 0.36
C ASP A 28 0.06 16.27 -0.81
N GLY A 29 -0.90 15.34 -0.86
CA GLY A 29 -0.97 14.35 -1.94
C GLY A 29 -1.68 13.05 -1.55
N TRP A 30 -1.55 12.04 -2.39
CA TRP A 30 -2.00 10.67 -2.15
C TRP A 30 -0.83 9.77 -1.77
N SER A 31 -1.08 8.79 -0.89
CA SER A 31 -0.10 7.76 -0.57
C SER A 31 -0.68 6.51 0.09
N TYR A 32 0.13 5.46 0.05
CA TYR A 32 0.22 4.32 0.95
C TYR A 32 0.20 4.66 2.45
N GLU A 33 -0.73 4.10 3.24
CA GLU A 33 -0.57 3.97 4.69
C GLU A 33 -0.56 2.50 5.10
N VAL A 34 0.48 2.09 5.83
CA VAL A 34 0.53 0.78 6.48
C VAL A 34 -0.46 0.77 7.64
N GLN A 35 -1.39 -0.20 7.63
CA GLN A 35 -2.33 -0.46 8.71
C GLN A 35 -1.82 -1.56 9.64
N ASP A 36 -2.49 -1.72 10.79
CA ASP A 36 -2.30 -2.84 11.72
C ASP A 36 -0.88 -2.96 12.33
N LEU A 37 -0.11 -1.87 12.33
CA LEU A 37 1.11 -1.79 13.13
C LEU A 37 0.75 -1.53 14.60
N GLY A 38 1.46 -2.19 15.52
CA GLY A 38 1.31 -1.95 16.96
C GLY A 38 1.61 -0.50 17.39
N SER A 39 2.34 0.25 16.56
CA SER A 39 2.62 1.68 16.73
C SER A 39 1.55 2.62 16.16
N GLY A 40 0.49 2.08 15.56
CA GLY A 40 -0.48 2.84 14.80
C GLY A 40 -0.12 2.98 13.31
N PRO A 41 -1.03 3.53 12.50
CA PRO A 41 -0.88 3.57 11.06
C PRO A 41 0.31 4.44 10.64
N LEU A 42 1.04 3.99 9.61
CA LEU A 42 2.28 4.63 9.17
C LEU A 42 2.23 4.96 7.67
N PRO A 43 2.24 6.24 7.26
CA PRO A 43 2.30 6.61 5.85
C PRO A 43 3.65 6.25 5.22
N LEU A 44 3.63 5.86 3.94
CA LEU A 44 4.84 5.71 3.13
C LEU A 44 5.53 7.08 2.96
N PRO A 45 6.86 7.11 2.77
CA PRO A 45 7.66 8.34 2.79
C PRO A 45 7.48 9.21 1.53
N TRP A 46 6.72 8.76 0.54
CA TRP A 46 6.46 9.47 -0.70
C TRP A 46 5.00 9.89 -0.84
N ARG A 47 4.75 10.88 -1.69
CA ARG A 47 3.43 11.43 -2.03
C ARG A 47 3.33 11.57 -3.54
N THR A 48 2.12 11.44 -4.07
CA THR A 48 1.81 11.71 -5.47
C THR A 48 0.62 12.63 -5.59
N GLU A 49 0.48 13.33 -6.71
CA GLU A 49 -0.60 14.29 -6.90
C GLU A 49 -1.97 13.61 -7.09
N THR A 50 -1.96 12.43 -7.71
CA THR A 50 -3.15 11.65 -8.08
C THR A 50 -3.18 10.29 -7.39
N PRO A 51 -4.38 9.69 -7.21
CA PRO A 51 -4.51 8.33 -6.70
C PRO A 51 -3.84 7.33 -7.65
N ASP A 52 -4.06 7.44 -8.97
CA ASP A 52 -3.41 6.58 -9.98
C ASP A 52 -1.88 6.63 -9.91
N GLY A 53 -1.31 7.84 -9.72
CA GLY A 53 0.12 8.01 -9.54
C GLY A 53 0.64 7.32 -8.27
N ALA A 54 -0.18 7.26 -7.21
CA ALA A 54 0.19 6.53 -6.00
C ALA A 54 0.24 5.02 -6.29
N GLU A 55 -0.68 4.50 -7.09
CA GLU A 55 -0.68 3.08 -7.46
C GLU A 55 0.52 2.73 -8.33
N GLU A 56 0.83 3.55 -9.33
CA GLU A 56 2.01 3.37 -10.18
C GLU A 56 3.29 3.42 -9.33
N LYS A 57 3.40 4.40 -8.43
CA LYS A 57 4.54 4.52 -7.52
C LYS A 57 4.65 3.34 -6.56
N LEU A 58 3.53 2.82 -6.07
CA LEU A 58 3.50 1.65 -5.22
C LEU A 58 4.04 0.43 -5.97
N ASN A 59 3.50 0.13 -7.16
CA ASN A 59 3.96 -0.99 -7.98
C ASN A 59 5.44 -0.83 -8.37
N ALA A 60 5.91 0.37 -8.66
CA ALA A 60 7.32 0.64 -8.96
C ALA A 60 8.25 0.51 -7.73
N SER A 61 7.72 0.56 -6.51
CA SER A 61 8.52 0.47 -5.27
C SER A 61 8.78 -0.97 -4.83
N TYR A 62 8.03 -1.93 -5.35
CA TYR A 62 8.13 -3.35 -4.99
C TYR A 62 8.53 -4.17 -6.21
N ASP A 63 9.61 -4.91 -6.07
CA ASP A 63 10.06 -5.84 -7.10
C ASP A 63 9.06 -7.01 -7.20
N PRO A 64 8.41 -7.23 -8.36
CA PRO A 64 7.41 -8.29 -8.52
C PRO A 64 8.00 -9.71 -8.47
N GLU A 65 9.32 -9.87 -8.61
CA GLU A 65 10.02 -11.14 -8.45
C GLU A 65 10.26 -11.49 -6.97
N VAL A 66 10.13 -10.50 -6.08
CA VAL A 66 10.31 -10.66 -4.62
C VAL A 66 8.99 -10.50 -3.87
N TRP A 67 8.07 -9.67 -4.37
CA TRP A 67 6.85 -9.27 -3.69
C TRP A 67 5.61 -9.54 -4.54
N THR A 68 4.54 -9.97 -3.89
CA THR A 68 3.21 -10.06 -4.47
C THR A 68 2.33 -8.96 -3.85
N LEU A 69 1.78 -8.09 -4.69
CA LEU A 69 0.74 -7.15 -4.29
C LEU A 69 -0.63 -7.72 -4.67
N THR A 70 -1.56 -7.75 -3.72
CA THR A 70 -2.93 -8.23 -3.94
C THR A 70 -3.92 -7.16 -3.50
N VAL A 71 -4.76 -6.69 -4.42
CA VAL A 71 -5.83 -5.75 -4.08
C VAL A 71 -6.90 -6.49 -3.28
N LEU A 72 -7.19 -6.01 -2.06
CA LEU A 72 -8.19 -6.59 -1.17
C LEU A 72 -9.55 -5.91 -1.29
N GLU A 73 -9.57 -4.62 -1.62
CA GLU A 73 -10.78 -3.81 -1.75
C GLU A 73 -10.52 -2.68 -2.76
N GLU A 74 -11.42 -2.52 -3.74
CA GLU A 74 -11.39 -1.40 -4.69
C GLU A 74 -12.30 -0.27 -4.20
N GLY A 75 -11.79 0.96 -4.30
CA GLY A 75 -12.35 2.16 -3.68
C GLY A 75 -13.39 2.90 -4.49
#